data_AF-A0A0D6DZQ0-F1
#
_entry.id   AF-A0A0D6DZQ0-F1
#
_cell.length_a   1.000
_cell.length_b   1.000
_cell.length_c   1.000
_cell.angle_alpha   90.00
_cell.angle_beta   90.00
_cell.angle_gamma   90.00
#
_symmetry.space_group_name_H-M   'P 1'
#
loop_
_entity.id
_entity.type
_entity.pdbx_description
1 polymer ?
#
loop_
_entity_poly.entity_id
_entity_poly.type
_entity_poly.pdbx_seq_one_letter_code
_entity_poly.pdbx_strand_id
1 'polypeptide(L)'
;MNDFFKIKGKRDMVFTKTPEGYVTYDSISLEYYVLNEIGAEIMYCISKNFNLNQIVLVFQDIYDVSDEECREAIIDYLEVIPFQYIIYANLIQTSIYLSLSPFSEVRYVN
;
A
#
# COMPACT_ATOMS: atom_id res chain seq x y z
N MET A 1 -3.63 -14.24 -5.91
CA MET A 1 -2.83 -13.68 -4.80
C MET A 1 -2.56 -14.76 -3.76
N ASN A 2 -1.39 -14.76 -3.11
CA ASN A 2 -1.04 -15.78 -2.11
C ASN A 2 -1.96 -15.68 -0.89
N ASP A 3 -2.32 -16.81 -0.29
CA ASP A 3 -3.11 -16.84 0.95
C ASP A 3 -2.40 -16.19 2.16
N PHE A 4 -1.12 -15.86 1.98
CA PHE A 4 -0.26 -15.30 3.01
C PHE A 4 0.86 -14.47 2.39
N PHE A 5 1.15 -13.31 2.98
CA PHE A 5 2.37 -12.56 2.72
C PHE A 5 2.81 -11.74 3.94
N LYS A 6 4.03 -11.22 3.86
CA LYS A 6 4.66 -10.50 4.96
C LYS A 6 5.39 -9.27 4.46
N ILE A 7 5.23 -8.15 5.17
CA ILE A 7 6.05 -6.95 4.98
C ILE A 7 7.05 -6.87 6.11
N LYS A 8 8.33 -6.77 5.74
CA LYS A 8 9.42 -6.58 6.70
C LYS A 8 9.55 -5.11 7.02
N GLY A 9 9.56 -4.79 8.30
CA GLY A 9 9.74 -3.42 8.80
C GLY A 9 10.35 -3.43 10.20
N LYS A 10 10.17 -2.33 10.95
CA LYS A 10 10.55 -2.26 12.38
C LYS A 10 9.93 -3.41 13.18
N ARG A 11 8.71 -3.77 12.81
CA ARG A 11 8.05 -5.03 13.14
C ARG A 11 7.53 -5.63 11.84
N ASP A 12 7.54 -6.94 11.79
CA ASP A 12 7.02 -7.69 10.68
C ASP A 12 5.49 -7.66 10.70
N MET A 13 4.86 -7.24 9.61
CA MET A 13 3.41 -7.37 9.43
C MET A 13 3.09 -8.60 8.60
N VAL A 14 2.13 -9.37 9.07
CA VAL A 14 1.69 -10.62 8.46
C VAL A 14 0.27 -10.44 7.98
N PHE A 15 0.07 -10.64 6.68
CA PHE A 15 -1.24 -10.55 6.03
C PHE A 15 -1.70 -11.96 5.70
N THR A 16 -2.85 -12.34 6.25
CA THR A 16 -3.44 -13.68 6.06
C THR A 16 -4.77 -13.54 5.37
N LYS A 17 -4.99 -14.33 4.32
CA LYS A 17 -6.27 -14.37 3.62
C LYS A 17 -7.34 -15.04 4.48
N THR A 18 -8.53 -14.46 4.47
CA THR A 18 -9.74 -14.91 5.14
C THR A 18 -10.92 -14.81 4.15
N PRO A 19 -12.10 -15.37 4.47
CA PRO A 19 -13.29 -15.20 3.63
C PRO A 19 -13.73 -13.74 3.43
N GLU A 20 -13.38 -12.85 4.36
CA GLU A 20 -13.79 -11.43 4.35
C GLU A 20 -12.74 -10.49 3.73
N GLY A 21 -11.60 -11.03 3.28
CA GLY A 21 -10.45 -10.26 2.79
C GLY A 21 -9.16 -10.69 3.49
N TYR A 22 -8.23 -9.76 3.72
CA TYR A 22 -6.98 -10.03 4.42
C TYR A 22 -6.97 -9.41 5.80
N VAL A 23 -6.52 -10.17 6.79
CA VAL A 23 -6.35 -9.70 8.16
C VAL A 23 -4.87 -9.54 8.45
N THR A 24 -4.54 -8.43 9.11
CA THR A 24 -3.22 -8.18 9.68
C THR A 24 -3.35 -7.67 11.11
N TYR A 25 -2.32 -7.95 11.91
CA TYR A 25 -2.23 -7.51 13.30
C TYR A 25 -1.04 -6.56 13.47
N ASP A 26 -1.32 -5.38 13.99
CA ASP A 26 -0.32 -4.41 14.34
C ASP A 26 0.06 -4.54 15.81
N SER A 27 1.24 -5.11 16.04
CA SER A 27 1.79 -5.30 17.39
C SER A 27 2.17 -4.00 18.12
N ILE A 28 2.16 -2.84 17.46
CA ILE A 28 2.48 -1.54 18.06
C ILE A 28 1.21 -0.86 18.54
N SER A 29 0.18 -0.76 17.70
CA SER A 29 -1.13 -0.20 18.09
C SER A 29 -2.02 -1.20 18.85
N LEU A 30 -1.69 -2.49 18.79
CA LEU A 30 -2.48 -3.62 19.31
C LEU A 30 -3.84 -3.78 18.60
N GLU A 31 -3.92 -3.38 17.33
CA GLU A 31 -5.14 -3.42 16.52
C GLU A 31 -5.09 -4.48 15.42
N TYR A 32 -6.28 -4.98 15.05
CA TYR A 32 -6.47 -5.78 13.84
C TYR A 32 -7.03 -4.90 12.73
N TYR A 33 -6.51 -5.08 11.52
CA TYR A 33 -7.02 -4.43 10.33
C TYR A 33 -7.48 -5.47 9.31
N VAL A 34 -8.63 -5.19 8.69
CA VAL A 34 -9.16 -5.98 7.58
C VAL A 34 -9.01 -5.17 6.30
N LEU A 35 -8.38 -5.77 5.30
CA LEU A 35 -8.16 -5.19 3.99
C LEU A 35 -9.03 -5.94 2.98
N ASN A 36 -9.65 -5.20 2.06
CA ASN A 36 -10.22 -5.81 0.86
C ASN A 36 -9.11 -6.33 -0.07
N GLU A 37 -9.48 -7.03 -1.14
CA GLU A 37 -8.50 -7.61 -2.07
C GLU A 37 -7.60 -6.55 -2.70
N ILE A 38 -8.15 -5.39 -3.10
CA ILE A 38 -7.38 -4.29 -3.72
C ILE A 38 -6.32 -3.75 -2.75
N GLY A 39 -6.71 -3.41 -1.53
CA GLY A 39 -5.79 -2.91 -0.51
C GLY A 39 -4.71 -3.95 -0.19
N ALA A 40 -5.09 -5.22 -0.08
CA ALA A 40 -4.15 -6.31 0.14
C ALA A 40 -3.16 -6.48 -1.03
N GLU A 41 -3.59 -6.25 -2.26
CA GLU A 41 -2.74 -6.32 -3.45
C GLU A 41 -1.76 -5.14 -3.54
N ILE A 42 -2.20 -3.93 -3.18
CA ILE A 42 -1.29 -2.77 -2.98
C ILE A 42 -0.24 -3.14 -1.94
N MET A 43 -0.65 -3.64 -0.77
CA MET A 43 0.26 -4.05 0.29
C MET A 43 1.21 -5.18 -0.13
N TYR A 44 0.74 -6.11 -0.95
CA TYR A 44 1.57 -7.17 -1.51
C TYR A 44 2.65 -6.58 -2.44
N CYS A 45 2.32 -5.62 -3.30
CA CYS A 45 3.31 -4.95 -4.15
C CYS A 45 4.34 -4.18 -3.32
N ILE A 46 3.90 -3.49 -2.25
CA ILE A 46 4.81 -2.85 -1.29
C ILE A 46 5.74 -3.89 -0.63
N SER A 47 5.26 -5.08 -0.29
CA SER A 47 6.09 -6.17 0.26
C SER A 47 7.21 -6.62 -0.70
N LYS A 48 7.03 -6.39 -2.01
CA LYS A 48 8.01 -6.70 -3.06
C LYS A 48 8.92 -5.52 -3.41
N ASN A 49 8.78 -4.40 -2.71
CA ASN A 49 9.47 -3.14 -3.00
C ASN A 49 9.24 -2.66 -4.45
N PHE A 50 8.01 -2.78 -4.93
CA PHE A 50 7.64 -2.18 -6.20
C PHE A 50 7.53 -0.66 -6.04
N ASN A 51 8.01 0.10 -7.03
CA ASN A 51 7.77 1.53 -7.12
C ASN A 51 6.36 1.81 -7.68
N LEU A 52 5.89 3.06 -7.56
CA LEU A 52 4.51 3.42 -7.96
C LEU A 52 4.18 3.01 -9.40
N ASN A 53 5.10 3.22 -10.35
CA ASN A 53 4.88 2.85 -11.75
C ASN A 53 4.69 1.33 -11.91
N GLN A 54 5.46 0.53 -11.18
CA GLN A 54 5.32 -0.93 -11.21
C GLN A 54 4.00 -1.39 -10.60
N ILE A 55 3.53 -0.75 -9.52
CA ILE A 55 2.22 -1.06 -8.93
C ILE A 55 1.12 -0.72 -9.93
N VAL A 56 1.14 0.47 -10.53
CA VAL A 56 0.15 0.89 -11.54
C VAL A 56 0.10 -0.10 -12.70
N LEU A 57 1.26 -0.53 -13.24
CA LEU A 57 1.30 -1.52 -14.32
C LEU A 57 0.66 -2.87 -13.93
N VAL A 58 0.84 -3.33 -12.69
CA VAL A 58 0.17 -4.55 -12.20
C VAL A 58 -1.34 -4.36 -12.20
N PHE A 59 -1.82 -3.21 -11.71
CA PHE A 59 -3.26 -2.96 -11.62
C PHE A 59 -3.89 -2.73 -13.00
N GLN A 60 -3.21 -2.08 -13.94
CA GLN A 60 -3.73 -1.89 -15.30
C GLN A 60 -3.78 -3.19 -16.13
N ASP A 61 -2.94 -4.18 -15.81
CA ASP A 61 -3.00 -5.50 -16.45
C ASP A 61 -4.23 -6.31 -15.98
N ILE A 62 -4.66 -6.08 -14.73
CA ILE A 62 -5.77 -6.81 -14.09
C ILE A 62 -7.11 -6.07 -14.29
N TYR A 63 -7.07 -4.75 -14.28
CA TYR A 63 -8.23 -3.86 -14.27
C TYR A 63 -8.17 -2.88 -15.45
N ASP A 64 -9.31 -2.66 -16.11
CA ASP A 64 -9.46 -1.66 -17.17
C ASP A 64 -9.57 -0.25 -16.57
N VAL A 65 -8.45 0.30 -16.10
CA VAL A 65 -8.33 1.60 -15.42
C VAL A 65 -7.22 2.46 -16.02
N SER A 66 -7.43 3.77 -16.08
CA SER A 66 -6.40 4.69 -16.57
C SER A 66 -5.21 4.80 -15.60
N ASP A 67 -4.04 5.24 -16.11
CA ASP A 67 -2.83 5.39 -15.27
C ASP A 67 -3.05 6.44 -14.18
N GLU A 68 -3.73 7.55 -14.51
CA GLU A 68 -4.02 8.64 -13.59
C GLU A 68 -4.95 8.21 -12.45
N GLU A 69 -6.10 7.61 -12.78
CA GLU A 69 -7.06 7.11 -11.77
C GLU A 69 -6.43 6.04 -10.88
N CYS A 70 -5.62 5.15 -11.47
CA CYS A 70 -4.95 4.10 -10.71
C CYS A 70 -3.92 4.67 -9.72
N ARG A 71 -3.12 5.66 -10.15
CA ARG A 71 -2.17 6.35 -9.29
C ARG A 71 -2.85 7.05 -8.13
N GLU A 72 -3.90 7.82 -8.42
CA GLU A 72 -4.66 8.56 -7.42
C GLU A 72 -5.22 7.60 -6.36
N ALA A 73 -5.88 6.51 -6.80
CA ALA A 73 -6.42 5.51 -5.88
C ALA A 73 -5.36 4.83 -5.00
N ILE A 74 -4.17 4.53 -5.55
CA ILE A 74 -3.06 3.96 -4.77
C ILE A 74 -2.52 4.98 -3.76
N ILE A 75 -2.35 6.24 -4.16
CA ILE A 75 -1.88 7.32 -3.30
C ILE A 75 -2.87 7.56 -2.16
N ASP A 76 -4.15 7.76 -2.47
CA ASP A 76 -5.21 7.97 -1.49
C ASP A 76 -5.27 6.86 -0.46
N TYR A 77 -5.18 5.60 -0.93
CA TYR A 77 -5.13 4.45 -0.04
C TYR A 77 -3.94 4.49 0.92
N LEU A 78 -2.75 4.80 0.40
CA LEU A 78 -1.52 4.88 1.20
C LEU A 78 -1.52 6.07 2.16
N GLU A 79 -2.24 7.17 1.86
CA GLU A 79 -2.36 8.32 2.75
C GLU A 79 -3.25 8.04 3.97
N VAL A 80 -4.28 7.22 3.82
CA VAL A 80 -5.26 6.96 4.91
C VAL A 80 -5.00 5.68 5.69
N ILE A 81 -4.06 4.83 5.27
CA ILE A 81 -3.84 3.53 5.91
C ILE A 81 -3.28 3.70 7.34
N PRO A 82 -3.90 3.09 8.38
CA PRO A 82 -3.58 3.39 9.78
C PRO A 82 -2.18 2.94 10.22
N PHE A 83 -1.54 2.06 9.43
CA PHE A 83 -0.22 1.49 9.71
C PHE A 83 0.85 1.93 8.71
N GLN A 84 0.66 3.09 8.07
CA GLN A 84 1.64 3.66 7.12
C GLN A 84 3.06 3.71 7.71
N TYR A 85 3.17 4.02 9.00
CA TYR A 85 4.43 4.10 9.74
C TYR A 85 5.23 2.77 9.76
N ILE A 86 4.58 1.62 9.56
CA ILE A 86 5.25 0.31 9.50
C ILE A 86 5.90 0.09 8.13
N ILE A 87 5.24 0.54 7.07
CA ILE A 87 5.69 0.38 5.69
C ILE A 87 6.53 1.57 5.20
N TYR A 88 6.72 2.60 6.02
CA TYR A 88 7.41 3.83 5.64
C TYR A 88 8.82 3.58 5.10
N ALA A 89 9.54 2.58 5.63
CA ALA A 89 10.84 2.18 5.11
C ALA A 89 10.77 1.66 3.66
N ASN A 90 9.74 0.88 3.32
CA ASN A 90 9.50 0.43 1.95
C ASN A 90 9.16 1.63 1.06
N LEU A 91 8.30 2.54 1.53
CA LEU A 91 7.91 3.74 0.78
C LEU A 91 9.11 4.66 0.47
N ILE A 92 10.05 4.79 1.42
CA ILE A 92 11.33 5.49 1.19
C ILE A 92 12.15 4.77 0.13
N GLN A 93 12.35 3.47 0.30
CA GLN A 93 13.19 2.65 -0.58
C GLN A 93 12.70 2.68 -2.04
N THR A 94 11.39 2.78 -2.25
CA THR A 94 10.76 2.77 -3.58
C THR A 94 10.43 4.17 -4.09
N SER A 95 10.81 5.22 -3.36
CA SER A 95 10.50 6.62 -3.65
C SER A 95 9.00 6.97 -3.72
N ILE A 96 8.10 6.06 -3.32
CA ILE A 96 6.66 6.31 -3.27
C ILE A 96 6.33 7.43 -2.28
N TYR A 97 7.12 7.58 -1.20
CA TYR A 97 6.90 8.64 -0.22
C TYR A 97 6.89 10.05 -0.83
N LEU A 98 7.59 10.28 -1.96
CA LEU A 98 7.59 11.56 -2.67
C LEU A 98 6.23 11.90 -3.31
N SER A 99 5.33 10.92 -3.42
CA SER A 99 3.97 11.10 -3.92
C SER A 99 2.94 11.26 -2.80
N LEU A 100 3.34 11.21 -1.53
CA LEU A 100 2.45 11.29 -0.37
C LEU A 100 2.64 12.62 0.38
N SER A 101 1.59 13.16 0.96
CA SER A 101 1.68 14.34 1.84
C SER A 101 2.59 14.09 3.05
N PRO A 102 3.43 15.06 3.48
CA PRO A 102 3.61 16.42 2.95
C PRO A 102 4.72 16.53 1.90
N PHE A 103 5.22 15.40 1.36
CA PHE A 103 6.37 15.38 0.46
C PHE A 103 5.98 15.52 -1.01
N SER A 104 4.74 15.18 -1.36
CA SER A 104 4.17 15.51 -2.65
C SER A 104 4.25 17.02 -2.84
N GLU A 105 4.76 17.45 -3.99
CA GLU A 105 4.69 18.85 -4.38
C GLU A 105 3.21 19.21 -4.53
N VAL A 106 2.58 19.66 -3.45
CA VAL A 106 1.27 20.30 -3.52
C VAL A 106 1.48 21.54 -4.37
N ARG A 107 1.00 21.50 -5.61
CA ARG A 107 0.74 22.71 -6.40
C ARG A 107 -0.20 23.55 -5.55
N TYR A 108 0.35 24.54 -4.83
CA TYR A 108 -0.44 25.64 -4.32
C TYR A 108 -1.09 26.30 -5.54
N VAL A 109 -2.34 25.95 -5.80
CA VAL A 109 -3.20 26.70 -6.72
C VAL A 109 -3.48 28.00 -5.99
N ASN A 110 -2.71 29.04 -6.32
CA ASN A 110 -3.09 30.43 -6.05
C ASN A 110 -4.14 30.87 -7.07
#